data_AF-A0A7I9VM54-F1
#
_entry.id   AF-A0A7I9VM54-F1
#
_cell.length_a   1.000
_cell.length_b   1.000
_cell.length_c   1.000
_cell.angle_alpha   90.00
_cell.angle_beta   90.00
_cell.angle_gamma   90.00
#
_symmetry.space_group_name_H-M   'P 1'
#
loop_
_entity.id
_entity.type
_entity.pdbx_description
1 polymer ?
#
loop_
_entity_poly.entity_id
_entity_poly.type
_entity_poly.pdbx_seq_one_letter_code
_entity_poly.pdbx_strand_id
1 'polypeptide(L)'
;MTRPGLLHLLAVSAVVMGLAQTIAKERIFQPLRERLGGKETWLGYLVSCPYCLSHYLAFALVPLTGAYYLDATPRLGALAPVATWFLSSILVVTVAAFLRVAFWFVDETQGLVRRRQRTEDEETQVRRVERRKLEREVVKLQGEQDGRHRTH
;
A
#
# COMPACT_ATOMS: atom_id res chain seq x y z
N MET A 1 -27.03 20.82 -10.53
CA MET A 1 -26.01 19.82 -10.11
C MET A 1 -24.67 20.53 -10.05
N THR A 2 -24.15 20.77 -8.85
CA THR A 2 -22.82 21.34 -8.65
C THR A 2 -21.78 20.36 -9.16
N ARG A 3 -20.96 20.76 -10.13
CA ARG A 3 -19.87 19.91 -10.64
C ARG A 3 -18.93 19.58 -9.48
N PRO A 4 -18.71 18.29 -9.17
CA PRO A 4 -17.76 17.92 -8.14
C PRO A 4 -16.37 18.42 -8.51
N GLY A 5 -15.67 19.03 -7.55
CA GLY A 5 -14.34 19.60 -7.77
C GLY A 5 -13.26 18.52 -7.94
N LEU A 6 -12.09 18.90 -8.47
CA LEU A 6 -10.96 18.00 -8.69
C LEU A 6 -10.53 17.25 -7.43
N LEU A 7 -10.59 17.89 -6.26
CA LEU A 7 -10.26 17.25 -4.98
C LEU A 7 -11.20 16.09 -4.67
N HIS A 8 -12.47 16.19 -5.02
CA HIS A 8 -13.44 15.12 -4.82
C HIS A 8 -13.11 13.93 -5.74
N LEU A 9 -12.68 14.18 -6.98
CA LEU A 9 -12.26 13.14 -7.92
C LEU A 9 -11.07 12.36 -7.35
N LEU A 10 -10.07 13.09 -6.87
CA LEU A 10 -8.87 12.50 -6.28
C LEU A 10 -9.21 11.72 -5.01
N ALA A 11 -10.06 12.26 -4.14
CA ALA A 11 -10.50 11.58 -2.93
C ALA A 11 -11.24 10.26 -3.23
N VAL A 12 -12.24 10.28 -4.12
CA VAL A 12 -12.99 9.07 -4.51
C VAL A 12 -12.05 8.06 -5.18
N SER A 13 -11.16 8.51 -6.06
CA SER A 13 -10.19 7.64 -6.73
C SER A 13 -9.21 7.01 -5.75
N ALA A 14 -8.73 7.76 -4.76
CA ALA A 14 -7.86 7.27 -3.70
C ALA A 14 -8.57 6.24 -2.81
N VAL A 15 -9.84 6.46 -2.47
CA VAL A 15 -10.66 5.51 -1.71
C VAL A 15 -10.89 4.23 -2.51
N VAL A 16 -11.26 4.33 -3.78
CA VAL A 16 -11.42 3.15 -4.67
C VAL A 16 -10.12 2.36 -4.77
N MET A 17 -8.99 3.05 -4.97
CA MET A 17 -7.67 2.43 -5.01
C MET A 17 -7.34 1.70 -3.71
N GLY A 18 -7.52 2.38 -2.56
CA GLY A 18 -7.21 1.86 -1.23
C GLY A 18 -8.06 0.64 -0.90
N LEU A 19 -9.39 0.74 -1.04
CA LEU A 19 -10.31 -0.39 -0.83
C LEU A 19 -9.95 -1.59 -1.70
N ALA A 20 -9.70 -1.34 -2.99
CA ALA A 20 -9.33 -2.41 -3.91
C ALA A 20 -8.00 -3.08 -3.52
N GLN A 21 -7.00 -2.31 -3.07
CA GLN A 21 -5.72 -2.85 -2.60
C GLN A 21 -5.86 -3.61 -1.28
N THR A 22 -6.56 -3.05 -0.30
CA THR A 22 -6.75 -3.68 1.02
C THR A 22 -7.49 -5.00 0.89
N ILE A 23 -8.60 -5.03 0.14
CA ILE A 23 -9.39 -6.26 -0.03
C ILE A 23 -8.58 -7.33 -0.79
N ALA A 24 -7.82 -6.93 -1.81
CA ALA A 24 -7.06 -7.87 -2.63
C ALA A 24 -5.77 -8.39 -1.96
N LYS A 25 -5.07 -7.55 -1.16
CA LYS A 25 -3.76 -7.89 -0.59
C LYS A 25 -3.77 -8.25 0.89
N GLU A 26 -4.64 -7.66 1.70
CA GLU A 26 -4.57 -7.82 3.15
C GLU A 26 -4.97 -9.23 3.58
N ARG A 27 -4.20 -9.83 4.50
CA ARG A 27 -4.47 -11.19 5.01
C ARG A 27 -5.80 -11.30 5.75
N ILE A 28 -6.30 -10.19 6.31
CA ILE A 28 -7.62 -10.14 6.99
C ILE A 28 -8.76 -10.51 6.04
N PHE A 29 -8.64 -10.21 4.74
CA PHE A 29 -9.64 -10.55 3.73
C PHE A 29 -9.39 -11.89 3.03
N GLN A 30 -8.37 -12.63 3.45
CA GLN A 30 -8.12 -13.99 2.96
C GLN A 30 -9.31 -14.94 3.18
N PRO A 31 -9.92 -15.05 4.39
CA PRO A 31 -11.09 -15.92 4.57
C PRO A 31 -12.30 -15.48 3.75
N LEU A 32 -12.43 -14.18 3.46
CA LEU A 32 -13.49 -13.67 2.58
C LEU A 32 -13.26 -14.14 1.13
N ARG A 33 -12.02 -14.06 0.62
CA ARG A 33 -11.64 -14.56 -0.71
C ARG A 33 -11.84 -16.07 -0.85
N GLU A 34 -11.52 -16.83 0.18
CA GLU A 34 -11.73 -18.27 0.22
C GLU A 34 -13.23 -18.62 0.28
N ARG A 35 -14.03 -17.88 1.06
CA ARG A 35 -15.49 -18.03 1.13
C ARG A 35 -16.23 -17.66 -0.15
N LEU A 36 -15.70 -16.70 -0.91
CA LEU A 36 -16.21 -16.32 -2.23
C LEU A 36 -15.82 -17.30 -3.34
N GLY A 37 -15.25 -18.46 -2.99
CA GLY A 37 -15.01 -19.58 -3.90
C GLY A 37 -13.61 -19.64 -4.49
N GLY A 38 -12.65 -18.86 -3.97
CA GLY A 38 -11.26 -18.90 -4.42
C GLY A 38 -11.04 -18.50 -5.88
N LYS A 39 -9.83 -18.68 -6.41
CA LYS A 39 -9.47 -18.28 -7.79
C LYS A 39 -10.24 -19.03 -8.89
N GLU A 40 -10.85 -20.17 -8.54
CA GLU A 40 -11.59 -21.03 -9.47
C GLU A 40 -13.01 -20.51 -9.77
N THR A 41 -13.50 -19.54 -8.99
CA THR A 41 -14.81 -18.93 -9.20
C THR A 41 -14.67 -17.49 -9.67
N TRP A 42 -15.62 -17.04 -10.50
CA TRP A 42 -15.63 -15.69 -11.07
C TRP A 42 -15.56 -14.61 -9.98
N LEU A 43 -16.32 -14.76 -8.90
CA LEU A 43 -16.33 -13.82 -7.77
C LEU A 43 -15.00 -13.82 -7.00
N GLY A 44 -14.39 -14.97 -6.74
CA GLY A 44 -13.08 -15.02 -6.09
C GLY A 44 -11.95 -14.47 -6.97
N TYR A 45 -12.03 -14.63 -8.30
CA TYR A 45 -11.11 -13.95 -9.24
C TYR A 45 -11.26 -12.42 -9.20
N LEU A 46 -12.50 -11.92 -9.14
CA LEU A 46 -12.81 -10.49 -9.02
C LEU A 46 -12.17 -9.86 -7.77
N VAL A 47 -12.25 -10.55 -6.63
CA VAL A 47 -11.74 -10.06 -5.34
C VAL A 47 -10.21 -10.25 -5.23
N SER A 48 -9.66 -11.22 -5.95
CA SER A 48 -8.20 -11.47 -5.99
C SER A 48 -7.45 -10.48 -6.88
N CYS A 49 -8.12 -9.86 -7.85
CA CYS A 49 -7.50 -8.90 -8.75
C CYS A 49 -7.85 -7.45 -8.34
N PRO A 50 -6.89 -6.64 -7.86
CA PRO A 50 -7.15 -5.27 -7.44
C PRO A 50 -7.63 -4.38 -8.61
N TYR A 51 -7.22 -4.68 -9.84
CA TYR A 51 -7.71 -3.95 -11.02
C TYR A 51 -9.19 -4.24 -11.27
N CYS A 52 -9.58 -5.51 -11.30
CA CYS A 52 -10.98 -5.91 -11.46
C CYS A 52 -11.85 -5.30 -10.37
N LEU A 53 -11.45 -5.43 -9.11
CA LEU A 53 -12.18 -4.86 -7.98
C LEU A 53 -12.34 -3.35 -8.07
N SER A 54 -11.32 -2.63 -8.57
CA SER A 54 -11.41 -1.17 -8.78
C SER A 54 -12.52 -0.78 -9.77
N HIS A 55 -12.80 -1.61 -10.79
CA HIS A 55 -13.87 -1.33 -11.75
C HIS A 55 -15.24 -1.42 -11.08
N TYR A 56 -15.50 -2.53 -10.38
CA TYR A 56 -16.77 -2.72 -9.67
C TYR A 56 -16.99 -1.67 -8.60
N LEU A 57 -15.93 -1.34 -7.84
CA LEU A 57 -15.98 -0.29 -6.84
C LEU A 57 -16.26 1.08 -7.48
N ALA A 58 -15.61 1.44 -8.58
CA ALA A 58 -15.90 2.71 -9.26
C ALA A 58 -17.33 2.76 -9.79
N PHE A 59 -17.81 1.67 -10.41
CA PHE A 59 -19.20 1.59 -10.90
C PHE A 59 -20.23 1.76 -9.78
N ALA A 60 -19.94 1.23 -8.59
CA ALA A 60 -20.80 1.38 -7.41
C ALA A 60 -20.65 2.76 -6.74
N LEU A 61 -19.42 3.27 -6.60
CA LEU A 61 -19.16 4.52 -5.88
C LEU A 61 -19.56 5.76 -6.68
N VAL A 62 -19.43 5.78 -8.00
CA VAL A 62 -19.79 6.96 -8.82
C VAL A 62 -21.25 7.41 -8.63
N PRO A 63 -22.27 6.54 -8.75
CA PRO A 63 -23.65 6.93 -8.52
C PRO A 63 -23.92 7.25 -7.05
N LEU A 64 -23.24 6.56 -6.12
CA LEU A 64 -23.41 6.77 -4.69
C LEU A 64 -22.85 8.11 -4.19
N THR A 65 -21.73 8.54 -4.77
CA THR A 65 -21.03 9.78 -4.41
C THR A 65 -21.43 10.98 -5.28
N GLY A 66 -22.24 10.77 -6.32
CA GLY A 66 -22.59 11.80 -7.29
C GLY A 66 -21.39 12.29 -8.09
N ALA A 67 -20.35 11.46 -8.24
CA ALA A 67 -19.09 11.74 -8.89
C ALA A 67 -19.20 11.75 -10.44
N TYR A 68 -20.17 12.51 -10.96
CA TYR A 68 -20.38 12.72 -12.39
C TYR A 68 -19.51 13.89 -12.85
N TYR A 69 -18.36 13.56 -13.46
CA TYR A 69 -17.40 14.56 -13.95
C TYR A 69 -17.56 14.84 -15.45
N LEU A 70 -18.14 13.88 -16.19
CA LEU A 70 -18.33 13.94 -17.63
C LEU A 70 -19.83 13.95 -17.93
N ASP A 71 -20.35 15.07 -18.39
CA ASP A 71 -21.71 15.17 -18.91
C ASP A 71 -21.73 14.69 -20.37
N ALA A 72 -22.28 13.50 -20.63
CA ALA A 72 -22.52 13.08 -22.00
C ALA A 72 -23.59 14.00 -22.61
N THR A 73 -23.31 14.54 -23.81
CA THR A 73 -24.21 15.48 -24.49
C THR A 73 -25.66 14.97 -24.51
N PRO A 74 -26.65 15.84 -24.23
CA PRO A 74 -28.08 15.46 -24.19
C PRO A 74 -28.63 14.93 -25.53
N ARG A 75 -27.85 14.99 -26.61
CA ARG A 75 -28.18 14.47 -27.94
C ARG A 75 -28.41 12.94 -27.97
N LEU A 76 -27.95 12.21 -26.95
CA LEU A 76 -28.14 10.76 -26.81
C LEU A 76 -29.47 10.36 -26.14
N GLY A 77 -30.33 11.32 -25.77
CA GLY A 77 -31.63 11.04 -25.17
C GLY A 77 -31.52 10.19 -23.89
N ALA A 78 -32.29 9.10 -23.80
CA ALA A 78 -32.35 8.23 -22.62
C ALA A 78 -31.03 7.48 -22.30
N LEU A 79 -30.08 7.40 -23.25
CA LEU A 79 -28.79 6.77 -23.03
C LEU A 79 -27.75 7.72 -22.41
N ALA A 80 -28.00 9.03 -22.43
CA ALA A 80 -27.10 10.03 -21.85
C ALA A 80 -26.72 9.78 -20.37
N PRO A 81 -27.65 9.43 -19.45
CA PRO A 81 -27.28 9.17 -18.05
C PRO A 81 -26.41 7.90 -17.90
N VAL A 82 -26.67 6.86 -18.68
CA VAL A 82 -25.89 5.61 -18.65
C VAL A 82 -24.48 5.86 -19.20
N ALA A 83 -24.36 6.60 -20.30
CA ALA A 83 -23.07 6.98 -20.87
C ALA A 83 -22.28 7.88 -19.90
N THR A 84 -22.92 8.86 -19.29
CA THR A 84 -22.32 9.75 -18.26
C THR A 84 -21.80 8.95 -17.07
N TRP A 85 -22.59 8.00 -16.57
CA TRP A 85 -22.18 7.09 -15.50
C TRP A 85 -20.99 6.22 -15.90
N PHE A 86 -21.03 5.61 -17.08
CA PHE A 86 -19.97 4.73 -17.57
C PHE A 86 -18.66 5.49 -17.79
N LEU A 87 -18.70 6.64 -18.47
CA LEU A 87 -17.52 7.47 -18.72
C LEU A 87 -16.93 8.01 -17.41
N SER A 88 -17.78 8.47 -16.48
CA SER A 88 -17.30 8.95 -15.18
C SER A 88 -16.67 7.82 -14.35
N SER A 89 -17.23 6.62 -14.40
CA SER A 89 -16.67 5.43 -13.74
C SER A 89 -15.31 5.07 -14.32
N ILE A 90 -15.17 5.04 -15.66
CA ILE A 90 -13.89 4.81 -16.31
C ILE A 90 -12.86 5.86 -15.90
N LEU A 91 -13.23 7.14 -15.90
CA LEU A 91 -12.32 8.22 -15.52
C LEU A 91 -11.79 8.01 -14.08
N VAL A 92 -12.67 7.69 -13.13
CA VAL A 92 -12.30 7.38 -11.75
C VAL A 92 -11.37 6.17 -11.67
N VAL A 93 -11.65 5.10 -12.42
CA VAL A 93 -10.77 3.92 -12.48
C VAL A 93 -9.39 4.28 -13.02
N THR A 94 -9.33 5.08 -14.09
CA THR A 94 -8.07 5.52 -14.69
C THR A 94 -7.25 6.33 -13.69
N VAL A 95 -7.86 7.31 -13.02
CA VAL A 95 -7.18 8.11 -11.98
C VAL A 95 -6.72 7.21 -10.82
N ALA A 96 -7.57 6.29 -10.36
CA ALA A 96 -7.21 5.31 -9.33
C ALA A 96 -6.04 4.40 -9.75
N ALA A 97 -5.94 4.04 -11.03
CA ALA A 97 -4.82 3.27 -11.55
C ALA A 97 -3.52 4.07 -11.55
N PHE A 98 -3.56 5.35 -11.92
CA PHE A 98 -2.39 6.23 -11.80
C PHE A 98 -1.97 6.42 -10.34
N LEU A 99 -2.92 6.65 -9.44
CA LEU A 99 -2.65 6.72 -8.01
C LEU A 99 -2.02 5.43 -7.49
N ARG A 100 -2.44 4.26 -8.01
CA ARG A 100 -1.86 2.96 -7.64
C ARG A 100 -0.40 2.87 -8.04
N VAL A 101 -0.03 3.36 -9.23
CA VAL A 101 1.37 3.41 -9.67
C VAL A 101 2.17 4.37 -8.79
N ALA A 102 1.65 5.56 -8.52
CA ALA A 102 2.28 6.53 -7.62
C ALA A 102 2.49 5.94 -6.20
N PHE A 103 1.48 5.23 -5.68
CA PHE A 103 1.57 4.58 -4.38
C PHE A 103 2.59 3.43 -4.38
N TRP A 104 2.69 2.66 -5.47
CA TRP A 104 3.73 1.63 -5.60
C TRP A 104 5.13 2.22 -5.50
N PHE A 105 5.38 3.37 -6.16
CA PHE A 105 6.66 4.08 -6.03
C PHE A 105 6.92 4.51 -4.58
N VAL A 106 5.91 5.06 -3.90
CA VAL A 106 6.03 5.46 -2.48
C VAL A 106 6.35 4.24 -1.60
N ASP A 107 5.59 3.15 -1.75
CA ASP A 107 5.79 1.92 -0.97
C ASP A 107 7.17 1.31 -1.19
N GLU A 108 7.65 1.27 -2.45
CA GLU A 108 8.99 0.78 -2.78
C GLU A 108 10.08 1.63 -2.11
N THR A 109 9.94 2.97 -2.13
CA THR A 109 10.90 3.86 -1.44
C THR A 109 10.90 3.65 0.08
N GLN A 110 9.73 3.44 0.70
CA GLN A 110 9.62 3.15 2.14
C GLN A 110 10.18 1.77 2.48
N GLY A 111 10.00 0.78 1.60
CA GLY A 111 10.58 -0.55 1.72
C GLY A 111 12.11 -0.52 1.72
N LEU A 112 12.71 0.30 0.86
CA LEU A 112 14.16 0.50 0.81
C LEU A 112 14.71 1.15 2.08
N VAL A 113 14.02 2.18 2.59
CA VAL A 113 14.40 2.85 3.86
C VAL A 113 14.37 1.85 5.03
N ARG A 114 13.32 1.04 5.13
CA ARG A 114 13.23 0.01 6.19
C ARG A 114 14.34 -1.03 6.11
N ARG A 115 14.74 -1.46 4.91
CA ARG A 115 15.86 -2.40 4.73
C ARG A 115 17.19 -1.78 5.15
N ARG A 116 17.42 -0.51 4.78
CA ARG A 116 18.64 0.21 5.15
C ARG A 116 18.76 0.40 6.66
N GLN A 117 17.67 0.81 7.31
CA GLN A 117 17.61 0.92 8.77
C GLN A 117 17.94 -0.40 9.45
N ARG A 118 17.40 -1.52 8.95
CA ARG A 118 17.69 -2.84 9.50
C ARG A 118 19.18 -3.21 9.40
N THR A 119 19.83 -2.92 8.27
CA THR A 119 21.27 -3.18 8.11
C THR A 119 22.11 -2.28 9.01
N GLU A 120 21.76 -1.00 9.13
CA GLU A 120 22.44 -0.07 10.05
C GLU A 120 22.28 -0.48 11.52
N ASP A 121 21.10 -0.95 11.92
CA ASP A 121 20.84 -1.47 13.26
C ASP A 121 21.66 -2.74 13.55
N GLU A 122 21.74 -3.66 12.57
CA GLU A 122 22.57 -4.87 12.66
C GLU A 122 24.06 -4.54 12.77
N GLU A 123 24.58 -3.62 11.95
CA GLU A 123 25.98 -3.16 12.02
C GLU A 123 26.29 -2.49 13.37
N THR A 124 25.37 -1.67 13.86
CA THR A 124 25.54 -0.98 15.14
C THR A 124 25.53 -1.98 16.30
N GLN A 125 24.71 -3.02 16.24
CA GLN A 125 24.72 -4.10 17.23
C GLN A 125 26.03 -4.89 17.21
N VAL A 126 26.52 -5.30 16.03
CA VAL A 126 27.79 -6.02 15.90
C VAL A 126 28.93 -5.19 16.49
N ARG A 127 29.02 -3.90 16.13
CA ARG A 127 30.05 -2.99 16.61
C ARG A 127 30.00 -2.78 18.12
N ARG A 128 28.80 -2.76 18.72
CA ARG A 128 28.63 -2.71 20.19
C ARG A 128 29.10 -3.99 20.88
N VAL A 129 28.83 -5.15 20.28
CA VAL A 129 29.27 -6.45 20.82
C VAL A 129 30.80 -6.58 20.73
N GLU A 130 31.41 -6.20 19.61
CA GLU A 130 32.86 -6.19 19.45
C GLU A 130 33.55 -5.27 20.45
N ARG A 131 33.06 -4.03 20.62
CA ARG A 131 33.60 -3.09 21.63
C ARG A 131 33.57 -3.68 23.03
N ARG A 132 32.47 -4.33 23.43
CA ARG A 132 32.36 -4.99 24.75
C ARG A 132 33.29 -6.19 24.91
N LYS A 133 33.64 -6.90 23.83
CA LYS A 133 34.62 -7.99 23.89
C LYS A 133 36.02 -7.43 24.12
N LEU A 134 36.41 -6.40 23.36
CA LEU A 134 37.69 -5.73 23.52
C LEU A 134 37.87 -5.14 24.92
N GLU A 135 36.84 -4.47 25.46
CA GLU A 135 36.87 -3.95 26.84
C GLU A 135 37.10 -5.05 27.88
N ARG A 136 36.47 -6.23 27.74
CA ARG A 136 36.70 -7.37 28.65
C ARG A 136 38.10 -7.94 28.53
N GLU A 137 38.64 -8.03 27.32
CA GLU A 137 40.01 -8.52 27.11
C GLU A 137 41.04 -7.58 27.73
N VAL A 138 40.87 -6.26 27.56
CA VAL A 138 41.75 -5.26 28.17
C VAL A 138 41.73 -5.37 29.70
N VAL A 139 40.54 -5.47 30.31
CA VAL A 139 40.39 -5.63 31.77
C VAL A 139 41.06 -6.92 32.26
N LYS A 140 40.91 -8.03 31.52
CA LYS A 140 41.55 -9.30 31.87
C LYS A 140 43.08 -9.19 31.84
N LEU A 141 43.63 -8.59 30.79
CA LEU A 141 45.07 -8.40 30.63
C LEU A 141 45.66 -7.48 31.70
N GLN A 142 44.96 -6.40 32.08
CA GLN A 142 45.36 -5.53 33.18
C GLN A 142 45.35 -6.26 34.54
N GLY A 143 44.34 -7.10 34.79
CA GLY A 143 44.30 -7.92 36.01
C GLY A 143 45.45 -8.92 36.11
N GLU A 144 45.84 -9.55 34.99
CA GLU A 144 47.00 -10.46 34.94
C GLU A 144 48.34 -9.73 35.16
N GLN A 145 48.50 -8.51 34.62
CA GLN A 145 49.68 -7.69 34.86
C GLN A 145 49.79 -7.24 36.32
N ASP A 146 48.69 -6.77 36.91
CA ASP A 146 48.68 -6.25 38.28
C ASP A 146 48.89 -7.38 39.32
N GLY A 147 48.37 -8.58 39.04
CA GLY A 147 48.65 -9.78 39.84
C GLY A 147 50.11 -10.23 39.77
N ARG A 148 50.75 -10.11 38.61
CA ARG A 148 52.17 -10.46 38.41
C ARG A 148 53.12 -9.47 39.10
N HIS A 149 52.72 -8.21 39.25
CA HIS A 149 53.51 -7.19 39.94
C HIS A 149 53.44 -7.29 41.47
N ARG A 150 52.44 -7.99 42.01
CA ARG A 150 52.23 -8.15 43.47
C ARG A 150 52.93 -9.37 44.08
N THR A 151 53.48 -10.27 43.25
CA THR A 151 54.17 -11.51 43.69
C THR A 151 55.70 -11.43 43.63
N HIS A 152 56.26 -10.24 43.38
CA HIS A 152 57.68 -9.93 43.50
C HIS A 152 57.90 -8.97 44.66
#